data_AF-G2Y0T2-F1
#
_entry.id   AF-G2Y0T2-F1
#
_cell.length_a   1.000
_cell.length_b   1.000
_cell.length_c   1.000
_cell.angle_alpha   90.00
_cell.angle_beta   90.00
_cell.angle_gamma   90.00
#
_symmetry.space_group_name_H-M   'P 1'
#
loop_
_entity.id
_entity.type
_entity.pdbx_description
1 polymer ?
#
loop_
_entity_poly.entity_id
_entity_poly.type
_entity_poly.pdbx_seq_one_letter_code
_entity_poly.pdbx_strand_id
1 'polypeptide(L)'
;MNFRTPLIKNSNDGLRAHSEDTHDLIKRGYKRCLEYDVLNPNRNKDFNNDLEQSLAIARDNDLTMQNLEFKKNREDVVNELQLQYKRLVIASNDLKSFKSGREELLERRDSAFAYWLVLIEAYAAEFERQKNLQTKAEFRRQKRRFDNLRATWPREIMLAKLDRMVEDQEFGEFAKVAQEVENDMDKQLAGITAAWRDLFKADVYHERFCQYKFDVGALKRKRDFRDEDEEQ
;
A
#
# COMPACT_ATOMS: atom_id res chain seq x y z
N MET A 1 2.61 48.15 -39.99
CA MET A 1 2.69 48.60 -38.58
C MET A 1 3.04 47.41 -37.72
N ASN A 2 4.01 47.61 -36.83
CA ASN A 2 4.61 46.62 -35.94
C ASN A 2 3.64 46.18 -34.83
N PHE A 3 3.73 44.91 -34.43
CA PHE A 3 4.04 44.60 -33.03
C PHE A 3 5.13 43.53 -32.99
N ARG A 4 6.28 43.92 -32.45
CA ARG A 4 7.42 43.08 -32.08
C ARG A 4 7.13 42.46 -30.72
N THR A 5 7.54 41.21 -30.53
CA THR A 5 8.12 40.78 -29.26
C THR A 5 9.33 39.89 -29.57
N PRO A 6 10.55 40.30 -29.20
CA PRO A 6 11.74 39.47 -29.37
C PRO A 6 11.90 38.54 -28.16
N LEU A 7 11.95 37.23 -28.39
CA LEU A 7 12.48 36.30 -27.40
C LEU A 7 14.00 36.25 -27.55
N ILE A 8 14.68 37.19 -26.88
CA ILE A 8 16.07 36.97 -26.50
C ILE A 8 16.05 35.91 -25.40
N LYS A 9 16.47 34.70 -25.73
CA LYS A 9 17.16 33.82 -24.76
C LYS A 9 18.61 33.74 -25.19
N ASN A 10 19.43 34.59 -24.57
CA ASN A 10 20.83 34.27 -24.38
C ASN A 10 20.90 33.09 -23.42
N SER A 11 21.20 31.92 -23.96
CA SER A 11 21.94 30.90 -23.24
C SER A 11 22.93 30.31 -24.24
N ASN A 12 24.14 30.84 -24.18
CA ASN A 12 25.34 30.10 -24.54
C ASN A 12 25.30 28.78 -23.78
N ASP A 13 24.99 27.69 -24.48
CA ASP A 13 25.50 26.37 -24.15
C ASP A 13 25.57 25.55 -25.44
N GLY A 14 26.71 25.68 -26.12
CA GLY A 14 27.54 24.53 -26.48
C GLY A 14 26.92 23.31 -27.16
N LEU A 15 25.96 23.44 -28.07
CA LEU A 15 25.77 22.43 -29.11
C LEU A 15 25.98 23.11 -30.46
N ARG A 16 27.17 22.91 -31.02
CA ARG A 16 27.45 23.24 -32.43
C ARG A 16 26.38 22.54 -33.27
N ALA A 17 25.36 23.29 -33.70
CA ALA A 17 24.59 22.96 -34.88
C ALA A 17 25.57 23.07 -36.05
N HIS A 18 26.27 21.98 -36.35
CA HIS A 18 26.72 21.75 -37.71
C HIS A 18 25.44 21.54 -38.52
N SER A 19 24.84 22.64 -38.95
CA SER A 19 23.93 22.65 -40.08
C SER A 19 24.79 22.27 -41.27
N GLU A 20 25.05 20.97 -41.46
CA GLU A 20 25.57 20.48 -42.72
C GLU A 20 24.58 20.94 -43.78
N ASP A 21 25.04 21.81 -44.67
CA ASP A 21 24.20 22.36 -45.73
C ASP A 21 23.65 21.17 -46.52
N THR A 22 22.32 21.01 -46.49
CA THR A 22 21.59 19.97 -47.20
C THR A 22 22.01 19.89 -48.68
N HIS A 23 22.45 21.00 -49.26
CA HIS A 23 22.95 21.03 -50.63
C HIS A 23 24.29 20.29 -50.79
N ASP A 24 25.21 20.41 -49.84
CA ASP A 24 26.50 19.71 -49.84
C ASP A 24 26.36 18.19 -49.62
N LEU A 25 25.39 17.77 -48.80
CA LEU A 25 25.09 16.35 -48.58
C LEU A 25 24.51 15.66 -49.81
N ILE A 26 23.62 16.36 -50.54
CA ILE A 26 23.08 15.88 -51.82
C ILE A 26 24.21 15.77 -52.86
N LYS A 27 25.09 16.77 -52.92
CA LYS A 27 26.24 16.79 -53.84
C LYS A 27 27.24 15.66 -53.58
N ARG A 28 27.36 15.22 -52.32
CA ARG A 28 28.19 14.07 -51.90
C ARG A 28 27.51 12.71 -52.04
N GLY A 29 26.28 12.65 -52.59
CA GLY A 29 25.58 11.41 -52.86
C GLY A 29 24.78 10.82 -51.69
N TYR A 30 24.66 11.54 -50.58
CA TYR A 30 23.92 11.10 -49.37
C TYR A 30 22.42 11.40 -49.43
N LYS A 31 21.84 11.53 -50.63
CA LYS A 31 20.41 11.86 -50.82
C LYS A 31 19.47 10.90 -50.08
N ARG A 32 19.81 9.61 -50.05
CA ARG A 32 19.05 8.56 -49.32
C ARG A 32 19.03 8.73 -47.80
N CYS A 33 19.98 9.46 -47.21
CA CYS A 33 20.02 9.71 -45.76
C CYS A 33 19.14 10.89 -45.35
N LEU A 34 18.70 11.71 -46.31
CA LEU A 34 17.73 12.79 -46.11
C LEU A 34 16.28 12.29 -46.29
N GLU A 35 16.10 11.17 -46.99
CA GLU A 35 14.83 10.53 -47.23
C GLU A 35 14.60 9.45 -46.16
N TYR A 36 14.10 9.88 -45.00
CA TYR A 36 13.54 8.95 -44.00
C TYR A 36 12.18 8.45 -44.52
N ASP A 37 12.18 7.30 -45.21
CA ASP A 37 10.97 6.66 -45.76
C ASP A 37 10.09 5.97 -44.70
N VAL A 38 10.51 5.99 -43.43
CA VAL A 38 9.70 5.51 -42.32
C VAL A 38 8.98 6.72 -41.71
N LEU A 39 7.65 6.73 -41.80
CA LEU A 39 6.81 7.72 -41.10
C LEU A 39 7.20 7.74 -39.62
N ASN A 40 7.74 8.87 -39.16
CA ASN A 40 7.96 9.08 -37.73
C ASN A 40 6.59 8.93 -37.03
N PRO A 41 6.42 7.89 -36.20
CA PRO A 41 5.12 7.57 -35.59
C PRO A 41 4.66 8.66 -34.61
N ASN A 42 5.55 9.57 -34.24
CA ASN A 42 5.32 10.68 -33.34
C ASN A 42 5.27 12.01 -34.11
N ARG A 43 4.70 12.04 -35.33
CA ARG A 43 4.43 13.31 -36.04
C ARG A 43 3.09 13.88 -35.61
N ASN A 44 3.06 15.18 -35.29
CA ASN A 44 1.79 15.88 -35.05
C ASN A 44 1.07 16.16 -36.39
N LYS A 45 -0.14 16.71 -36.31
CA LYS A 45 -1.00 17.01 -37.48
C LYS A 45 -0.35 17.98 -38.48
N ASP A 46 0.67 18.72 -38.07
CA ASP A 46 1.44 19.65 -38.89
C ASP A 46 2.77 19.06 -39.40
N PHE A 47 2.94 17.73 -39.31
CA PHE A 47 4.10 16.96 -39.76
C PHE A 47 5.42 17.24 -39.01
N ASN A 48 5.38 17.93 -37.87
CA ASN A 48 6.54 18.17 -37.02
C ASN A 48 6.80 16.99 -36.07
N ASN A 49 8.05 16.85 -35.61
CA ASN A 49 8.43 15.83 -34.63
C ASN A 49 7.81 16.16 -33.26
N ASP A 50 6.69 15.53 -32.94
CA ASP A 50 5.91 15.68 -31.71
C ASP A 50 6.49 14.88 -30.54
N LEU A 51 7.58 14.12 -30.77
CA LEU A 51 8.25 13.36 -29.72
C LEU A 51 8.73 14.28 -28.60
N GLU A 52 9.34 15.42 -28.92
CA GLU A 52 9.83 16.35 -27.89
C GLU A 52 8.70 16.97 -27.08
N GLN A 53 7.59 17.33 -27.74
CA GLN A 53 6.41 17.86 -27.09
C GLN A 53 5.70 16.78 -26.26
N SER A 54 5.60 15.56 -26.76
CA SER A 54 5.06 14.40 -26.03
C SER A 54 5.91 14.03 -24.83
N LEU A 55 7.25 14.09 -24.96
CA LEU A 55 8.19 13.89 -23.84
C LEU A 55 8.11 15.04 -22.83
N ALA A 56 7.95 16.29 -23.29
CA ALA A 56 7.74 17.43 -22.40
C ALA A 56 6.41 17.33 -21.64
N ILE A 57 5.32 16.94 -22.31
CA ILE A 57 4.02 16.70 -21.68
C ILE A 57 4.10 15.51 -20.72
N ALA A 58 4.77 14.42 -21.08
CA ALA A 58 4.97 13.28 -20.19
C ALA A 58 5.79 13.68 -18.94
N ARG A 59 6.82 14.51 -19.11
CA ARG A 59 7.63 15.07 -18.02
C ARG A 59 6.82 16.03 -17.15
N ASP A 60 6.03 16.91 -17.73
CA ASP A 60 5.15 17.82 -16.99
C ASP A 60 4.05 17.05 -16.27
N ASN A 61 3.51 15.98 -16.86
CA ASN A 61 2.58 15.07 -16.22
C ASN A 61 3.23 14.31 -15.05
N ASP A 62 4.50 13.88 -15.19
CA ASP A 62 5.27 13.28 -14.08
C ASP A 62 5.52 14.29 -12.95
N LEU A 63 5.93 15.53 -13.30
CA LEU A 63 6.12 16.62 -12.34
C LEU A 63 4.82 17.08 -11.68
N THR A 64 3.68 17.03 -12.39
CA THR A 64 2.36 17.38 -11.84
C THR A 64 1.69 16.21 -11.12
N MET A 65 2.01 14.94 -11.40
CA MET A 65 1.70 13.82 -10.51
C MET A 65 2.48 13.91 -9.18
N GLN A 66 3.57 14.68 -9.15
CA GLN A 66 4.26 15.10 -7.92
C GLN A 66 3.64 16.34 -7.26
N ASN A 67 2.35 16.64 -7.54
CA ASN A 67 1.66 17.79 -6.92
C ASN A 67 1.73 17.70 -5.39
N LEU A 68 1.88 18.87 -4.75
CA LEU A 68 1.84 19.00 -3.29
C LEU A 68 0.55 18.36 -2.71
N GLU A 69 -0.56 18.48 -3.45
CA GLU A 69 -1.85 17.91 -3.10
C GLU A 69 -1.86 16.37 -3.14
N PHE A 70 -1.27 15.75 -4.16
CA PHE A 70 -1.14 14.28 -4.22
C PHE A 70 -0.27 13.77 -3.06
N LYS A 71 0.83 14.47 -2.78
CA LYS A 71 1.73 14.14 -1.66
C LYS A 71 1.02 14.24 -0.32
N LYS A 72 0.26 15.32 -0.09
CA LYS A 72 -0.54 15.52 1.12
C LYS A 72 -1.59 14.41 1.27
N ASN A 73 -2.33 14.09 0.20
CA ASN A 73 -3.33 13.02 0.24
C ASN A 73 -2.69 11.65 0.54
N ARG A 74 -1.50 11.37 -0.02
CA ARG A 74 -0.75 10.15 0.29
C ARG A 74 -0.33 10.11 1.77
N GLU A 75 0.18 11.21 2.30
CA GLU A 75 0.56 11.33 3.71
C GLU A 75 -0.65 11.12 4.63
N ASP A 76 -1.80 11.73 4.33
CA ASP A 76 -3.04 11.55 5.08
C ASP A 76 -3.49 10.08 5.10
N VAL A 77 -3.42 9.39 3.95
CA VAL A 77 -3.73 7.95 3.86
C VAL A 77 -2.75 7.13 4.71
N VAL A 78 -1.45 7.44 4.65
CA VAL A 78 -0.42 6.74 5.45
C VAL A 78 -0.63 6.98 6.95
N ASN A 79 -1.03 8.17 7.37
CA ASN A 79 -1.32 8.49 8.77
C ASN A 79 -2.53 7.71 9.30
N GLU A 80 -3.59 7.56 8.51
CA GLU A 80 -4.75 6.75 8.90
C GLU A 80 -4.39 5.25 8.98
N LEU A 81 -3.66 4.73 7.98
CA LEU A 81 -3.21 3.34 7.98
C LEU A 81 -2.20 3.05 9.10
N GLN A 82 -1.36 4.02 9.48
CA GLN A 82 -0.46 3.95 10.63
C GLN A 82 -1.23 3.64 11.91
N LEU A 83 -2.28 4.43 12.16
CA LEU A 83 -3.03 4.35 13.39
C LEU A 83 -3.68 2.97 13.52
N GLN A 84 -4.30 2.49 12.44
CA GLN A 84 -4.87 1.15 12.40
C GLN A 84 -3.82 0.06 12.62
N TYR A 85 -2.67 0.16 11.94
CA TYR A 85 -1.58 -0.80 12.11
C TYR A 85 -1.09 -0.88 13.56
N LYS A 86 -0.91 0.27 14.23
CA LYS A 86 -0.51 0.32 15.64
C LYS A 86 -1.52 -0.37 16.55
N ARG A 87 -2.82 -0.13 16.35
CA ARG A 87 -3.87 -0.76 17.16
C ARG A 87 -3.91 -2.28 16.96
N LEU A 88 -3.76 -2.76 15.72
CA LEU A 88 -3.63 -4.20 15.42
C LEU A 88 -2.45 -4.83 16.16
N VAL A 89 -1.29 -4.17 16.18
CA VAL A 89 -0.10 -4.67 16.88
C VAL A 89 -0.33 -4.69 18.40
N ILE A 90 -0.96 -3.66 18.96
CA ILE A 90 -1.30 -3.59 20.39
C ILE A 90 -2.25 -4.74 20.75
N ALA A 91 -3.37 -4.89 20.04
CA ALA A 91 -4.35 -5.94 20.31
C ALA A 91 -3.76 -7.36 20.18
N SER A 92 -2.89 -7.59 19.17
CA SER A 92 -2.15 -8.85 19.03
C SER A 92 -1.22 -9.12 20.22
N ASN A 93 -0.54 -8.07 20.72
CA ASN A 93 0.34 -8.20 21.87
C ASN A 93 -0.45 -8.45 23.16
N ASP A 94 -1.57 -7.78 23.38
CA ASP A 94 -2.43 -7.98 24.55
C ASP A 94 -2.94 -9.42 24.63
N LEU A 95 -3.39 -9.97 23.48
CA LEU A 95 -3.77 -11.37 23.35
C LEU A 95 -2.62 -12.33 23.68
N LYS A 96 -1.41 -12.06 23.16
CA LYS A 96 -0.21 -12.86 23.44
C LYS A 96 0.23 -12.79 24.90
N SER A 97 0.18 -11.59 25.50
CA SER A 97 0.52 -11.35 26.90
C SER A 97 -0.42 -12.11 27.84
N PHE A 98 -1.72 -12.08 27.55
CA PHE A 98 -2.71 -12.89 28.27
C PHE A 98 -2.39 -14.39 28.20
N LYS A 99 -1.98 -14.89 27.03
CA LYS A 99 -1.60 -16.30 26.85
C LYS A 99 -0.33 -16.69 27.59
N SER A 100 0.67 -15.80 27.67
CA SER A 100 1.90 -16.06 28.42
C SER A 100 1.71 -16.02 29.94
N GLY A 101 0.72 -15.28 30.46
CA GLY A 101 0.40 -15.23 31.89
C GLY A 101 -0.54 -16.34 32.39
N ARG A 102 -0.75 -17.40 31.60
CA ARG A 102 -1.78 -18.44 31.83
C ARG A 102 -1.63 -19.26 33.11
N GLU A 103 -0.47 -19.26 33.76
CA GLU A 103 -0.25 -20.06 34.97
C GLU A 103 -1.15 -19.61 36.14
N GLU A 104 -1.58 -18.35 36.18
CA GLU A 104 -2.41 -17.82 37.28
C GLU A 104 -3.94 -17.87 37.00
N LEU A 105 -4.37 -18.07 35.75
CA LEU A 105 -5.78 -17.97 35.34
C LEU A 105 -6.55 -19.31 35.35
N LEU A 106 -5.84 -20.42 35.58
CA LEU A 106 -6.41 -21.77 35.58
C LEU A 106 -7.34 -22.07 36.75
N GLU A 107 -7.41 -21.20 37.78
CA GLU A 107 -8.30 -21.37 38.93
C GLU A 107 -9.78 -21.03 38.63
N ARG A 108 -10.07 -20.32 37.52
CA ARG A 108 -11.44 -19.99 37.07
C ARG A 108 -11.59 -20.12 35.56
N ARG A 109 -11.71 -21.36 35.09
CA ARG A 109 -11.76 -21.70 33.65
C ARG A 109 -12.79 -20.87 32.86
N ASP A 110 -14.01 -20.72 33.37
CA ASP A 110 -15.10 -20.05 32.64
C ASP A 110 -14.83 -18.56 32.42
N SER A 111 -14.35 -17.87 33.47
CA SER A 111 -13.97 -16.45 33.39
C SER A 111 -12.77 -16.22 32.47
N ALA A 112 -11.83 -17.17 32.43
CA ALA A 112 -10.68 -17.11 31.55
C ALA A 112 -11.06 -17.28 30.07
N PHE A 113 -12.03 -18.14 29.74
CA PHE A 113 -12.52 -18.30 28.37
C PHE A 113 -13.29 -17.07 27.87
N ALA A 114 -14.16 -16.50 28.71
CA ALA A 114 -14.84 -15.25 28.37
C ALA A 114 -13.85 -14.10 28.15
N TYR A 115 -12.83 -13.97 29.01
CA TYR A 115 -11.80 -12.95 28.85
C TYR A 115 -10.96 -13.17 27.58
N TRP A 116 -10.64 -14.43 27.25
CA TRP A 116 -9.95 -14.76 26.01
C TRP A 116 -10.78 -14.36 24.79
N LEU A 117 -12.09 -14.67 24.79
CA LEU A 117 -13.01 -14.27 23.72
C LEU A 117 -13.01 -12.75 23.53
N VAL A 118 -13.13 -11.97 24.61
CA VAL A 118 -13.09 -10.49 24.54
C VAL A 118 -11.81 -9.98 23.87
N LEU A 119 -10.65 -10.57 24.17
CA LEU A 119 -9.39 -10.17 23.54
C LEU A 119 -9.33 -10.55 22.06
N ILE A 120 -9.90 -11.70 21.68
CA ILE A 120 -10.02 -12.13 20.28
C ILE A 120 -10.94 -11.18 19.52
N GLU A 121 -12.09 -10.82 20.08
CA GLU A 121 -13.03 -9.86 19.49
C GLU A 121 -12.41 -8.48 19.32
N ALA A 122 -11.68 -7.99 20.34
CA ALA A 122 -10.96 -6.73 20.27
C ALA A 122 -9.91 -6.74 19.15
N TYR A 123 -9.15 -7.83 19.02
CA TYR A 123 -8.19 -7.97 17.92
C TYR A 123 -8.88 -8.04 16.54
N ALA A 124 -9.99 -8.76 16.44
CA ALA A 124 -10.76 -8.84 15.19
C ALA A 124 -11.35 -7.48 14.77
N ALA A 125 -11.81 -6.68 15.75
CA ALA A 125 -12.38 -5.37 15.50
C ALA A 125 -11.36 -4.38 14.89
N GLU A 126 -10.08 -4.50 15.21
CA GLU A 126 -9.04 -3.61 14.67
C GLU A 126 -8.77 -3.84 13.16
N PHE A 127 -9.23 -4.97 12.59
CA PHE A 127 -9.21 -5.15 11.14
C PHE A 127 -10.27 -4.31 10.41
N GLU A 128 -11.26 -3.78 11.13
CA GLU A 128 -12.22 -2.86 10.54
C GLU A 128 -11.66 -1.46 10.38
N ARG A 129 -11.63 -0.99 9.14
CA ARG A 129 -11.26 0.39 8.84
C ARG A 129 -12.28 1.37 9.43
N GLN A 130 -11.78 2.50 9.90
CA GLN A 130 -12.59 3.65 10.26
C GLN A 130 -13.34 4.16 9.03
N LYS A 131 -14.65 4.35 9.18
CA LYS A 131 -15.56 4.78 8.12
C LYS A 131 -16.02 6.21 8.42
N ASN A 132 -16.00 7.08 7.42
CA ASN A 132 -16.61 8.41 7.55
C ASN A 132 -18.15 8.30 7.68
N LEU A 133 -18.82 9.39 8.06
CA LEU A 133 -20.26 9.38 8.33
C LEU A 133 -21.09 8.96 7.12
N GLN A 134 -20.69 9.39 5.92
CA GLN A 134 -21.38 9.05 4.67
C GLN A 134 -21.28 7.54 4.38
N THR A 135 -20.08 6.97 4.48
CA THR A 135 -19.86 5.52 4.33
C THR A 135 -20.63 4.74 5.40
N LYS A 136 -20.67 5.22 6.65
CA LYS A 136 -21.48 4.61 7.71
C LYS A 136 -22.98 4.63 7.37
N ALA A 137 -23.48 5.73 6.81
CA ALA A 137 -24.88 5.87 6.40
C ALA A 137 -25.22 4.90 5.25
N GLU A 138 -24.34 4.74 4.26
CA GLU A 138 -24.53 3.78 3.17
C GLU A 138 -24.49 2.33 3.64
N PHE A 139 -23.54 1.99 4.52
CA PHE A 139 -23.51 0.68 5.18
C PHE A 139 -24.80 0.43 5.96
N ARG A 140 -25.33 1.46 6.64
CA ARG A 140 -26.58 1.34 7.40
C ARG A 140 -27.79 1.08 6.50
N ARG A 141 -27.86 1.73 5.33
CA ARG A 141 -28.90 1.50 4.31
C ARG A 141 -28.90 0.06 3.81
N GLN A 142 -27.71 -0.52 3.65
CA GLN A 142 -27.54 -1.88 3.15
C GLN A 142 -27.19 -2.89 4.26
N LYS A 143 -27.52 -2.58 5.52
CA LYS A 143 -27.05 -3.33 6.70
C LYS A 143 -27.26 -4.84 6.54
N ARG A 144 -28.48 -5.27 6.20
CA ARG A 144 -28.81 -6.70 6.02
C ARG A 144 -27.91 -7.40 4.99
N ARG A 145 -27.56 -6.72 3.90
CA ARG A 145 -26.71 -7.30 2.84
C ARG A 145 -25.27 -7.44 3.32
N PHE A 146 -24.74 -6.44 4.02
CA PHE A 146 -23.40 -6.49 4.59
C PHE A 146 -23.31 -7.50 5.74
N ASP A 147 -24.31 -7.58 6.61
CA ASP A 147 -24.36 -8.56 7.69
C ASP A 147 -24.38 -10.00 7.12
N ASN A 148 -25.19 -10.24 6.09
CA ASN A 148 -25.21 -11.55 5.41
C ASN A 148 -23.87 -11.90 4.76
N LEU A 149 -23.21 -10.95 4.11
CA LEU A 149 -21.89 -11.16 3.50
C LEU A 149 -20.82 -11.42 4.57
N ARG A 150 -20.87 -10.67 5.67
CA ARG A 150 -19.94 -10.80 6.78
C ARG A 150 -20.09 -12.16 7.47
N ALA A 151 -21.31 -12.65 7.63
CA ALA A 151 -21.60 -13.96 8.19
C ALA A 151 -20.99 -15.13 7.37
N THR A 152 -20.60 -14.91 6.11
CA THR A 152 -19.91 -15.94 5.31
C THR A 152 -18.38 -15.88 5.42
N TRP A 153 -17.82 -14.92 6.16
CA TRP A 153 -16.37 -14.79 6.30
C TRP A 153 -15.83 -15.82 7.29
N PRO A 154 -14.71 -16.52 6.98
CA PRO A 154 -14.17 -17.56 7.85
C PRO A 154 -13.95 -17.11 9.29
N ARG A 155 -13.37 -15.93 9.49
CA ARG A 155 -13.16 -15.36 10.84
C ARG A 155 -14.47 -15.16 11.60
N GLU A 156 -15.50 -14.63 10.94
CA GLU A 156 -16.78 -14.31 11.58
C GLU A 156 -17.57 -15.58 11.91
N ILE A 157 -17.46 -16.62 11.07
CA ILE A 157 -18.02 -17.95 11.36
C ILE A 157 -17.37 -18.53 12.63
N MET A 158 -16.04 -18.44 12.74
CA MET A 158 -15.31 -18.96 13.89
C MET A 158 -15.54 -18.14 15.17
N LEU A 159 -15.64 -16.80 15.07
CA LEU A 159 -16.02 -15.94 16.19
C LEU A 159 -17.42 -16.31 16.71
N ALA A 160 -18.40 -16.44 15.82
CA ALA A 160 -19.75 -16.87 16.21
C ALA A 160 -19.78 -18.28 16.83
N LYS A 161 -18.83 -19.17 16.46
CA LYS A 161 -18.65 -20.48 17.11
C LYS A 161 -18.12 -20.32 18.53
N LEU A 162 -17.17 -19.41 18.76
CA LEU A 162 -16.63 -19.14 20.10
C LEU A 162 -17.67 -18.49 21.02
N ASP A 163 -18.48 -17.58 20.50
CA ASP A 163 -19.58 -16.94 21.26
C ASP A 163 -20.52 -18.00 21.83
N ARG A 164 -20.99 -18.92 20.97
CA ARG A 164 -21.87 -20.02 21.40
C ARG A 164 -21.20 -20.94 22.41
N MET A 165 -19.92 -21.25 22.24
CA MET A 165 -19.18 -22.07 23.21
C MET A 165 -19.12 -21.43 24.60
N VAL A 166 -19.05 -20.09 24.68
CA VAL A 166 -19.08 -19.37 25.96
C VAL A 166 -20.50 -19.32 26.53
N GLU A 167 -21.50 -19.05 25.69
CA GLU A 167 -22.92 -19.03 26.10
C GLU A 167 -23.40 -20.39 26.63
N ASP A 168 -23.07 -21.47 25.91
CA ASP A 168 -23.47 -22.85 26.21
C ASP A 168 -22.52 -23.57 27.18
N GLN A 169 -21.42 -22.91 27.60
CA GLN A 169 -20.37 -23.46 28.46
C GLN A 169 -19.68 -24.73 27.89
N GLU A 170 -19.64 -24.85 26.57
CA GLU A 170 -19.02 -25.98 25.85
C GLU A 170 -17.53 -25.72 25.55
N PHE A 171 -16.68 -25.85 26.57
CA PHE A 171 -15.25 -25.48 26.45
C PHE A 171 -14.31 -26.53 25.87
N GLY A 172 -14.81 -27.74 25.55
CA GLY A 172 -13.97 -28.87 25.12
C GLY A 172 -13.10 -28.56 23.88
N GLU A 173 -13.62 -27.78 22.93
CA GLU A 173 -12.89 -27.36 21.73
C GLU A 173 -12.51 -25.87 21.72
N PHE A 174 -12.89 -25.10 22.74
CA PHE A 174 -12.77 -23.63 22.72
C PHE A 174 -11.33 -23.19 22.40
N ALA A 175 -10.35 -23.75 23.10
CA ALA A 175 -8.95 -23.36 22.93
C ALA A 175 -8.43 -23.64 21.52
N LYS A 176 -8.92 -24.70 20.87
CA LYS A 176 -8.55 -25.06 19.50
C LYS A 176 -9.14 -24.05 18.51
N VAL A 177 -10.44 -23.77 18.61
CA VAL A 177 -11.11 -22.79 17.73
C VAL A 177 -10.52 -21.39 17.93
N ALA A 178 -10.26 -20.99 19.18
CA ALA A 178 -9.64 -19.72 19.53
C ALA A 178 -8.25 -19.56 18.88
N GLN A 179 -7.43 -20.62 18.91
CA GLN A 179 -6.13 -20.63 18.26
C GLN A 179 -6.24 -20.56 16.72
N GLU A 180 -7.24 -21.19 16.12
CA GLU A 180 -7.49 -21.10 14.66
C GLU A 180 -7.84 -19.66 14.25
N VAL A 181 -8.71 -18.97 15.01
CA VAL A 181 -9.05 -17.56 14.78
C VAL A 181 -7.82 -16.66 14.93
N GLU A 182 -7.05 -16.85 16.01
CA GLU A 182 -5.81 -16.11 16.25
C GLU A 182 -4.81 -16.29 15.10
N ASN A 183 -4.63 -17.53 14.63
CA ASN A 183 -3.71 -17.84 13.53
C ASN A 183 -4.13 -17.16 12.22
N ASP A 184 -5.43 -17.12 11.92
CA ASP A 184 -5.95 -16.39 10.75
C ASP A 184 -5.64 -14.89 10.86
N MET A 185 -5.91 -14.28 12.01
CA MET A 185 -5.62 -12.87 12.25
C MET A 185 -4.12 -12.56 12.20
N ASP A 186 -3.27 -13.41 12.80
CA ASP A 186 -1.82 -13.24 12.77
C ASP A 186 -1.24 -13.40 11.36
N LYS A 187 -1.84 -14.26 10.53
CA LYS A 187 -1.50 -14.36 9.10
C LYS A 187 -1.87 -13.08 8.35
N GLN A 188 -3.05 -12.52 8.61
CA GLN A 188 -3.46 -11.23 8.02
C GLN A 188 -2.54 -10.09 8.48
N LEU A 189 -2.20 -10.01 9.78
CA LEU A 189 -1.29 -9.02 10.34
C LEU A 189 0.13 -9.15 9.75
N ALA A 190 0.61 -10.36 9.52
CA ALA A 190 1.89 -10.60 8.83
C ALA A 190 1.86 -10.06 7.39
N GLY A 191 0.77 -10.28 6.66
CA GLY A 191 0.56 -9.71 5.33
C GLY A 191 0.54 -8.18 5.34
N ILE A 192 -0.17 -7.57 6.29
CA ILE A 192 -0.19 -6.11 6.47
C ILE A 192 1.21 -5.58 6.78
N THR A 193 1.95 -6.25 7.67
CA THR A 193 3.31 -5.85 8.05
C THR A 193 4.27 -5.90 6.87
N ALA A 194 4.18 -6.95 6.03
CA ALA A 194 4.96 -7.07 4.81
C ALA A 194 4.62 -5.96 3.81
N ALA A 195 3.32 -5.72 3.57
CA ALA A 195 2.86 -4.64 2.70
C ALA A 195 3.33 -3.25 3.21
N TRP A 196 3.32 -3.03 4.52
CA TRP A 196 3.79 -1.78 5.13
C TRP A 196 5.30 -1.56 4.93
N ARG A 197 6.10 -2.62 5.07
CA ARG A 197 7.55 -2.58 4.79
C ARG A 197 7.84 -2.23 3.33
N ASP A 198 7.05 -2.77 2.42
CA ASP A 198 7.29 -2.67 0.99
C ASP A 198 6.59 -1.44 0.36
N LEU A 199 5.78 -0.69 1.14
CA LEU A 199 4.93 0.43 0.70
C LEU A 199 5.69 1.54 -0.05
N PHE A 200 6.96 1.76 0.29
CA PHE A 200 7.81 2.81 -0.29
C PHE A 200 8.99 2.25 -1.10
N LYS A 201 9.02 0.94 -1.35
CA LYS A 201 10.16 0.29 -2.01
C LYS A 201 10.34 0.73 -3.48
N ALA A 202 9.25 1.16 -4.12
CA ALA A 202 9.23 1.65 -5.49
C ALA A 202 9.39 3.18 -5.59
N ASP A 203 9.54 3.90 -4.47
CA ASP A 203 9.78 5.34 -4.51
C ASP A 203 11.20 5.59 -5.05
N VAL A 204 11.28 6.24 -6.21
CA VAL A 204 12.52 6.47 -6.97
C VAL A 204 13.39 7.59 -6.37
N TYR A 205 12.84 8.33 -5.42
CA TYR A 205 13.42 9.56 -4.89
C TYR A 205 14.06 9.33 -3.50
N HIS A 206 15.22 9.96 -3.25
CA HIS A 206 15.99 9.79 -2.00
C HIS A 206 15.33 10.36 -0.74
N GLU A 207 14.41 11.31 -0.90
CA GLU A 207 13.61 11.80 0.21
C GLU A 207 12.60 10.70 0.57
N ARG A 208 12.56 10.24 1.82
CA ARG A 208 11.42 9.41 2.26
C ARG A 208 10.23 10.36 2.41
N PHE A 209 9.45 10.54 1.36
CA PHE A 209 8.35 11.53 1.25
C PHE A 209 7.20 11.33 2.24
N CYS A 210 7.24 10.28 3.07
CA CYS A 210 6.41 10.13 4.25
C CYS A 210 7.33 9.92 5.47
N GLN A 211 7.42 10.91 6.35
CA GLN A 211 8.19 10.81 7.60
C GLN A 211 7.42 10.01 8.66
N TYR A 212 7.13 8.74 8.37
CA TYR A 212 6.61 7.82 9.38
C TYR A 212 7.79 7.18 10.11
N LYS A 213 7.96 7.45 11.41
CA LYS A 213 8.91 6.70 12.24
C LYS A 213 8.40 5.26 12.38
N PHE A 214 9.12 4.34 11.75
CA PHE A 214 8.90 2.90 11.84
C PHE A 214 9.35 2.39 13.22
N ASP A 215 8.45 1.71 13.94
CA ASP A 215 8.85 0.99 15.14
C ASP A 215 9.52 -0.33 14.73
N VAL A 216 10.83 -0.23 14.52
CA VAL A 216 11.70 -1.35 14.12
C VAL A 216 11.68 -2.48 15.16
N GLY A 217 11.28 -2.19 16.41
CA GLY A 217 11.15 -3.18 17.48
C GLY A 217 10.11 -4.26 17.19
N ALA A 218 9.04 -3.93 16.47
CA ALA A 218 7.98 -4.87 16.11
C ALA A 218 8.44 -5.95 15.12
N LEU A 219 9.44 -5.67 14.27
CA LEU A 219 9.97 -6.62 13.29
C LEU A 219 11.02 -7.58 13.87
N LYS A 220 11.72 -7.20 14.94
CA LYS A 220 12.83 -8.00 15.48
C LYS A 220 12.39 -9.30 16.16
N ARG A 221 11.11 -9.50 16.46
CA ARG A 221 10.62 -10.70 17.18
C ARG A 221 10.31 -11.92 16.31
N LYS A 222 10.59 -11.91 14.99
CA LYS A 222 10.34 -13.05 14.09
C LYS A 222 11.57 -13.60 13.35
N ARG A 223 12.79 -13.27 13.77
CA ARG A 223 14.03 -13.78 13.14
C ARG A 223 14.80 -14.85 13.92
N ASP A 224 14.18 -15.46 14.93
CA ASP A 224 14.75 -16.62 15.66
C ASP A 224 13.98 -17.91 15.39
N PHE A 225 13.63 -18.18 14.13
CA PHE A 225 13.51 -19.56 13.66
C PHE A 225 14.75 -19.81 12.80
N ARG A 226 15.75 -20.47 13.40
CA ARG A 226 16.78 -21.17 12.63
C ARG A 226 16.07 -22.34 11.94
N ASP A 227 16.11 -22.33 10.62
CA ASP A 227 15.88 -23.53 9.83
C ASP A 227 17.04 -24.48 10.15
N GLU A 228 16.80 -25.48 11.01
CA GLU A 228 17.67 -26.64 11.12
C GLU A 228 17.36 -27.57 9.93
N ASP A 229 17.92 -27.22 8.78
CA ASP A 229 18.19 -28.16 7.69
C ASP A 229 19.70 -28.09 7.42
N GLU A 230 20.48 -28.84 8.21
CA GLU A 230 21.77 -29.34 7.74
C GLU A 230 21.58 -30.82 7.39
N GLU A 231 21.56 -31.07 6.08
CA GLU A 231 21.65 -32.38 5.44
C GLU A 231 22.95 -33.11 5.83
N GLN A 232 22.80 -34.41 6.11
CA GLN A 232 23.74 -35.53 5.93
C GLN A 232 25.19 -35.45 6.46
#